data_AF-A0A8H5X915-F1
#
_entry.id   AF-A0A8H5X915-F1
#
_cell.length_a   1.000
_cell.length_b   1.000
_cell.length_c   1.000
_cell.angle_alpha   90.00
_cell.angle_beta   90.00
_cell.angle_gamma   90.00
#
_symmetry.space_group_name_H-M   'P 1'
#
loop_
_entity.id
_entity.type
_entity.pdbx_description
1 polymer ?
#
loop_
_entity_poly.entity_id
_entity_poly.type
_entity_poly.pdbx_seq_one_letter_code
_entity_poly.pdbx_strand_id
1 'polypeptide(L)'
;MATLSSLDVNSTAPAVVTWRWNDSTRFLISPDPQIRDITITTRFDSQETLFDINIPIRLKGIKTGTFLIIRVLPPSISSFDFIEAPSVPDEVRDKFHSSTLLLDFRLNQNPKLIVSVEAEEPLAPLRAQSGTVLDALRELGNVTVFSIYIRNSATSKSHLQKIRQAVSEGLFLFIQDDLATMFPGTGGKIVTLPSPT
;
A
#
# COMPACT_ATOMS: atom_id res chain seq x y z
N MET A 1 -17.16 -13.51 18.17
CA MET A 1 -17.05 -12.07 17.86
C MET A 1 -15.60 -11.68 18.00
N ALA A 2 -14.98 -11.13 16.96
CA ALA A 2 -13.66 -10.54 17.10
C ALA A 2 -13.82 -9.18 17.79
N THR A 3 -13.14 -8.97 18.91
CA THR A 3 -13.02 -7.63 19.51
C THR A 3 -11.72 -7.00 19.05
N LEU A 4 -11.70 -5.68 18.83
CA LEU A 4 -10.49 -4.96 18.34
C LEU A 4 -9.24 -5.25 19.20
N SER A 5 -9.42 -5.40 20.52
CA SER A 5 -8.38 -5.79 21.49
C SER A 5 -7.75 -7.17 21.26
N SER A 6 -8.34 -8.04 20.43
CA SER A 6 -7.87 -9.40 20.17
C SER A 6 -7.16 -9.57 18.82
N LEU A 7 -7.10 -8.52 17.99
CA LEU A 7 -6.52 -8.61 16.66
C LEU A 7 -4.99 -8.54 16.67
N ASP A 8 -4.39 -7.63 17.45
CA ASP A 8 -2.93 -7.42 17.61
C ASP A 8 -2.09 -7.83 16.38
N VAL A 9 -2.45 -7.31 15.21
CA VAL A 9 -1.72 -7.54 13.96
C VAL A 9 -0.82 -6.35 13.73
N ASN A 10 0.50 -6.58 13.72
CA ASN A 10 1.48 -5.59 13.27
C ASN A 10 2.49 -6.30 12.39
N SER A 11 2.38 -6.09 11.08
CA SER A 11 3.21 -6.79 10.10
C SER A 11 3.67 -5.84 9.00
N THR A 12 4.88 -6.08 8.50
CA THR A 12 5.40 -5.40 7.31
C THR A 12 6.05 -6.44 6.42
N ALA A 13 5.70 -6.42 5.13
CA ALA A 13 6.11 -7.43 4.18
C ALA A 13 6.44 -6.82 2.82
N PRO A 14 7.45 -7.34 2.09
CA PRO A 14 7.64 -7.01 0.68
C PRO A 14 6.40 -7.34 -0.14
N ALA A 15 6.08 -6.46 -1.08
CA ALA A 15 4.82 -6.45 -1.82
C ALA A 15 5.03 -6.22 -3.32
N VAL A 16 4.09 -6.74 -4.11
CA VAL A 16 3.80 -6.28 -5.48
C VAL A 16 2.35 -5.81 -5.51
N VAL A 17 2.10 -4.62 -6.03
CA VAL A 17 0.73 -4.11 -6.20
C VAL A 17 0.27 -4.36 -7.63
N THR A 18 -0.97 -4.78 -7.79
CA THR A 18 -1.62 -4.97 -9.09
C THR A 18 -2.97 -4.27 -9.13
N TRP A 19 -3.33 -3.66 -10.26
CA TRP A 19 -4.63 -3.02 -10.48
C TRP A 19 -5.02 -3.13 -11.95
N ARG A 20 -6.26 -2.74 -12.27
CA ARG A 20 -6.70 -2.56 -13.66
C ARG A 20 -6.71 -1.08 -14.02
N TRP A 21 -6.16 -0.75 -15.18
CA TRP A 21 -6.21 0.60 -15.75
C TRP A 21 -6.41 0.48 -17.26
N ASN A 22 -7.42 1.16 -17.81
CA ASN A 22 -7.77 1.12 -19.25
C ASN A 22 -7.78 -0.32 -19.81
N ASP A 23 -8.55 -1.21 -19.16
CA ASP A 23 -8.68 -2.64 -19.46
C ASP A 23 -7.41 -3.51 -19.40
N SER A 24 -6.28 -2.91 -19.04
CA SER A 24 -5.00 -3.61 -18.88
C SER A 24 -4.73 -3.87 -17.40
N THR A 25 -4.19 -5.06 -17.10
CA THR A 25 -3.63 -5.33 -15.77
C THR A 25 -2.27 -4.64 -15.66
N ARG A 26 -2.07 -3.92 -14.56
CA ARG A 26 -0.89 -3.14 -14.26
C ARG A 26 -0.22 -3.69 -13.02
N PHE A 27 1.11 -3.54 -12.95
CA PHE A 27 1.90 -3.99 -11.82
C PHE A 27 2.88 -2.92 -11.37
N LEU A 28 3.05 -2.79 -10.06
CA LEU A 28 4.13 -2.03 -9.45
C LEU A 28 5.01 -2.98 -8.64
N ILE A 29 6.13 -3.35 -9.25
CA ILE A 29 7.05 -4.40 -8.77
C ILE A 29 8.36 -3.77 -8.25
N SER A 30 8.92 -2.87 -9.06
CA SER A 30 10.25 -2.29 -8.84
C SER A 30 10.15 -0.81 -8.46
N PRO A 31 10.62 -0.42 -7.27
CA PRO A 31 10.68 0.98 -6.87
C PRO A 31 11.94 1.71 -7.41
N ASP A 32 12.12 2.98 -7.05
CA ASP A 32 13.42 3.68 -7.19
C ASP A 32 13.92 4.14 -5.81
N PRO A 33 15.07 3.62 -5.31
CA PRO A 33 15.98 2.69 -5.98
C PRO A 33 15.51 1.24 -5.93
N GLN A 34 15.85 0.47 -6.97
CA GLN A 34 15.49 -0.94 -7.13
C GLN A 34 16.11 -1.88 -6.08
N ILE A 35 17.12 -1.42 -5.33
CA ILE A 35 17.71 -2.17 -4.20
C ILE A 35 16.81 -2.25 -2.97
N ARG A 36 15.68 -1.54 -2.96
CA ARG A 36 14.68 -1.58 -1.89
C ARG A 36 13.43 -2.26 -2.37
N ASP A 37 12.65 -2.78 -1.43
CA ASP A 37 11.33 -3.32 -1.70
C ASP A 37 10.23 -2.27 -1.52
N ILE A 38 9.19 -2.38 -2.33
CA ILE A 38 7.86 -1.91 -1.97
C ILE A 38 7.35 -2.80 -0.85
N THR A 39 6.77 -2.22 0.20
CA THR A 39 6.23 -2.99 1.32
C THR A 39 4.79 -2.63 1.60
N ILE A 40 4.03 -3.58 2.14
CA ILE A 40 2.77 -3.32 2.82
C ILE A 40 3.00 -3.43 4.32
N THR A 41 2.54 -2.42 5.05
CA THR A 41 2.42 -2.40 6.50
C THR A 41 0.96 -2.51 6.85
N THR A 42 0.61 -3.56 7.59
CA THR A 42 -0.72 -3.78 8.15
C THR A 42 -0.63 -3.65 9.65
N ARG A 43 -1.34 -2.67 10.20
CA ARG A 43 -1.57 -2.55 11.64
C ARG A 43 -3.05 -2.68 11.93
N PHE A 44 -3.36 -3.56 12.85
CA PHE A 44 -4.71 -3.85 13.31
C PHE A 44 -4.59 -4.31 14.76
N ASP A 45 -4.35 -3.38 15.65
CA ASP A 45 -4.11 -3.65 17.07
C ASP A 45 -5.04 -2.81 17.96
N SER A 46 -4.65 -2.52 19.20
CA SER A 46 -5.44 -1.71 20.15
C SER A 46 -5.26 -0.20 19.97
N GLN A 47 -4.29 0.23 19.16
CA GLN A 47 -3.92 1.62 18.95
C GLN A 47 -4.45 2.13 17.63
N GLU A 48 -4.29 1.38 16.55
CA GLU A 48 -4.67 1.84 15.22
C GLU A 48 -5.10 0.71 14.28
N THR A 49 -5.84 1.10 13.24
CA THR A 49 -6.12 0.25 12.09
C THR A 49 -5.65 0.97 10.82
N LEU A 50 -4.74 0.33 10.08
CA LEU A 50 -3.98 0.97 9.01
C LEU A 50 -3.50 -0.06 7.98
N PHE A 51 -3.58 0.31 6.70
CA PHE A 51 -2.90 -0.37 5.61
C PHE A 51 -2.11 0.67 4.80
N ASP A 52 -0.79 0.62 4.93
CA ASP A 52 0.13 1.50 4.22
C ASP A 52 0.97 0.72 3.23
N ILE A 53 0.95 1.14 1.98
CA ILE A 53 1.87 0.64 0.96
C ILE A 53 3.02 1.65 0.83
N ASN A 54 4.21 1.27 1.29
CA ASN A 54 5.40 2.11 1.26
C ASN A 54 6.16 1.85 -0.04
N ILE A 55 6.32 2.88 -0.86
CA ILE A 55 6.93 2.80 -2.18
C ILE A 55 8.19 3.68 -2.18
N PRO A 56 9.39 3.09 -2.14
CA PRO A 56 10.62 3.86 -2.30
C PRO A 56 10.61 4.60 -3.64
N ILE A 57 10.85 5.92 -3.59
CA ILE A 57 10.90 6.78 -4.78
C ILE A 57 11.87 7.93 -4.57
N ARG A 58 12.50 8.40 -5.65
CA ARG A 58 13.35 9.60 -5.66
C ARG A 58 12.63 10.76 -6.34
N LEU A 59 12.21 11.74 -5.55
CA LEU A 59 11.51 12.95 -6.00
C LEU A 59 12.34 14.20 -5.67
N LYS A 60 12.11 15.30 -6.40
CA LYS A 60 12.70 16.61 -6.08
C LYS A 60 12.25 17.07 -4.69
N GLY A 61 13.14 17.76 -3.99
CA GLY A 61 12.92 18.25 -2.62
C GLY A 61 13.12 17.20 -1.51
N ILE A 62 13.11 15.89 -1.80
CA ILE A 62 13.20 14.86 -0.76
C ILE A 62 14.58 14.20 -0.72
N LYS A 63 15.07 13.93 0.50
CA LYS A 63 16.31 13.18 0.74
C LYS A 63 16.23 11.77 0.15
N THR A 64 17.38 11.28 -0.31
CA THR A 64 17.51 9.90 -0.82
C THR A 64 17.15 8.90 0.28
N GLY A 65 16.37 7.87 -0.06
CA GLY A 65 15.95 6.84 0.91
C GLY A 65 14.58 7.09 1.55
N THR A 66 13.87 8.14 1.14
CA THR A 66 12.45 8.32 1.50
C THR A 66 11.53 7.34 0.74
N PHE A 67 10.23 7.45 0.99
CA PHE A 67 9.17 6.69 0.34
C PHE A 67 7.94 7.60 0.11
N LEU A 68 7.07 7.18 -0.81
CA LEU A 68 5.70 7.65 -0.89
C LEU A 68 4.80 6.57 -0.31
N ILE A 69 3.78 6.96 0.44
CA ILE A 69 2.82 6.04 1.04
C ILE A 69 1.51 6.12 0.28
N ILE A 70 0.98 4.96 -0.10
CA ILE A 70 -0.43 4.80 -0.44
C ILE A 70 -1.13 4.29 0.81
N ARG A 71 -1.96 5.14 1.40
CA ARG A 71 -2.70 4.84 2.61
C ARG A 71 -4.13 4.48 2.27
N VAL A 72 -4.51 3.26 2.65
CA VAL A 72 -5.87 2.78 2.57
C VAL A 72 -6.50 2.93 3.95
N LEU A 73 -7.48 3.84 4.05
CA LEU A 73 -8.17 4.07 5.30
C LEU A 73 -9.15 2.93 5.55
N PRO A 74 -9.16 2.31 6.74
CA PRO A 74 -10.06 1.18 6.99
C PRO A 74 -11.55 1.49 6.73
N PRO A 75 -12.10 2.68 7.09
CA PRO A 75 -13.48 3.03 6.75
C PRO A 75 -13.76 3.17 5.25
N SER A 76 -12.74 3.34 4.41
CA SER A 76 -12.93 3.35 2.96
C SER A 76 -12.96 1.95 2.36
N ILE A 77 -12.60 0.89 3.10
CA ILE A 77 -12.60 -0.49 2.63
C ILE A 77 -14.05 -1.00 2.60
N SER A 78 -14.57 -1.23 1.40
CA SER A 78 -15.89 -1.85 1.19
C SER A 78 -15.83 -3.36 1.22
N SER A 79 -14.69 -3.93 0.82
CA SER A 79 -14.45 -5.37 0.90
C SER A 79 -12.95 -5.67 0.99
N PHE A 80 -12.62 -6.69 1.77
CA PHE A 80 -11.28 -7.26 1.86
C PHE A 80 -11.40 -8.78 1.78
N ASP A 81 -10.62 -9.40 0.89
CA ASP A 81 -10.48 -10.85 0.81
C ASP A 81 -9.01 -11.23 0.61
N PHE A 82 -8.70 -12.51 0.72
CA PHE A 82 -7.38 -13.02 0.40
C PHE A 82 -7.45 -14.37 -0.30
N ILE A 83 -6.54 -14.58 -1.25
CA ILE A 83 -6.44 -15.81 -2.04
C ILE A 83 -5.10 -16.48 -1.75
N GLU A 84 -5.16 -17.74 -1.35
CA GLU A 84 -3.99 -18.60 -1.17
C GLU A 84 -3.53 -19.19 -2.48
N ALA A 85 -2.20 -19.24 -2.69
CA ALA A 85 -1.58 -19.81 -3.88
C ALA A 85 -2.28 -19.36 -5.18
N PRO A 86 -2.45 -18.03 -5.40
CA PRO A 86 -3.10 -17.52 -6.60
C PRO A 86 -2.31 -17.93 -7.85
N SER A 87 -2.94 -17.89 -9.02
CA SER A 87 -2.17 -17.89 -10.27
C SER A 87 -1.27 -16.66 -10.31
N VAL A 88 0.04 -16.88 -10.43
CA VAL A 88 1.06 -15.83 -10.31
C VAL A 88 1.66 -15.52 -11.69
N PRO A 89 1.56 -14.27 -12.17
CA PRO A 89 2.30 -13.79 -13.35
C PRO A 89 3.82 -13.97 -13.16
N ASP A 90 4.55 -14.10 -14.26
CA ASP A 90 5.99 -14.40 -14.21
C ASP A 90 6.76 -13.33 -13.42
N GLU A 91 6.38 -12.06 -13.54
CA GLU A 91 7.05 -10.94 -12.86
C GLU A 91 6.90 -10.99 -11.33
N VAL A 92 5.77 -11.52 -10.84
CA VAL A 92 5.53 -11.72 -9.40
C VAL A 92 6.25 -12.97 -8.91
N ARG A 93 6.32 -14.02 -9.75
CA ARG A 93 7.06 -15.25 -9.46
C ARG A 93 8.54 -14.96 -9.33
N ASP A 94 9.08 -14.15 -10.22
CA ASP A 94 10.48 -13.72 -10.24
C ASP A 94 10.83 -12.84 -9.04
N LYS A 95 9.88 -12.09 -8.47
CA LYS A 95 10.15 -11.31 -7.26
C LYS A 95 10.24 -12.18 -6.00
N PHE A 96 9.28 -13.10 -5.82
CA PHE A 96 9.13 -13.79 -4.54
C PHE A 96 9.78 -15.16 -4.47
N HIS A 97 10.00 -15.83 -5.62
CA HIS A 97 10.57 -17.17 -5.72
C HIS A 97 9.95 -18.21 -4.75
N SER A 98 8.70 -18.00 -4.35
CA SER A 98 8.02 -18.76 -3.30
C SER A 98 6.51 -18.66 -3.45
N SER A 99 5.77 -19.47 -2.67
CA SER A 99 4.31 -19.38 -2.61
C SER A 99 3.88 -17.98 -2.18
N THR A 100 2.89 -17.44 -2.88
CA THR A 100 2.34 -16.10 -2.62
C THR A 100 0.94 -16.16 -2.02
N LEU A 101 0.56 -15.06 -1.39
CA LEU A 101 -0.81 -14.71 -1.03
C LEU A 101 -1.20 -13.47 -1.82
N LEU A 102 -2.44 -13.41 -2.29
CA LEU A 102 -3.02 -12.19 -2.85
C LEU A 102 -3.98 -11.59 -1.83
N LEU A 103 -3.77 -10.34 -1.47
CA LEU A 103 -4.70 -9.54 -0.67
C LEU A 103 -5.52 -8.69 -1.62
N ASP A 104 -6.84 -8.84 -1.63
CA ASP A 104 -7.73 -8.13 -2.56
C ASP A 104 -8.50 -7.02 -1.82
N PHE A 105 -8.41 -5.80 -2.34
CA PHE A 105 -9.03 -4.62 -1.73
C PHE A 105 -10.06 -4.01 -2.69
N ARG A 106 -11.24 -3.70 -2.13
CA ARG A 106 -12.22 -2.84 -2.77
C ARG A 106 -12.53 -1.68 -1.84
N LEU A 107 -12.50 -0.48 -2.39
CA LEU A 107 -12.67 0.77 -1.67
C LEU A 107 -13.91 1.52 -2.16
N ASN A 108 -14.52 2.31 -1.27
CA ASN A 108 -15.56 3.28 -1.60
C ASN A 108 -14.97 4.67 -1.95
N GLN A 109 -13.70 4.88 -1.66
CA GLN A 109 -12.96 6.10 -1.92
C GLN A 109 -11.54 5.77 -2.36
N ASN A 110 -10.93 6.64 -3.17
CA ASN A 110 -9.55 6.48 -3.58
C ASN A 110 -8.59 6.48 -2.38
N PRO A 111 -7.47 5.74 -2.44
CA PRO A 111 -6.48 5.77 -1.38
C PRO A 111 -5.81 7.15 -1.30
N LYS A 112 -5.32 7.51 -0.11
CA LYS A 112 -4.54 8.74 0.08
C LYS A 112 -3.10 8.52 -0.36
N LEU A 113 -2.53 9.48 -1.08
CA LEU A 113 -1.10 9.52 -1.35
C LEU A 113 -0.43 10.47 -0.37
N ILE A 114 0.57 9.99 0.36
CA ILE A 114 1.25 10.75 1.40
C ILE A 114 2.75 10.77 1.09
N VAL A 115 3.35 11.96 1.17
CA VAL A 115 4.77 12.19 0.94
C VAL A 115 5.33 13.11 2.01
N SER A 116 6.66 13.15 2.20
CA SER A 116 7.30 14.13 3.08
C SER A 116 6.91 15.55 2.69
N VAL A 117 6.71 16.42 3.68
CA VAL A 117 6.47 17.87 3.46
C VAL A 117 7.61 18.54 2.68
N GLU A 118 8.82 17.99 2.73
CA GLU A 118 10.00 18.48 1.98
C GLU A 118 9.85 18.29 0.45
N ALA A 119 8.91 17.45 -0.02
CA ALA A 119 8.71 17.22 -1.45
C ALA A 119 8.26 18.48 -2.19
N GLU A 120 8.93 18.81 -3.29
CA GLU A 120 8.52 19.91 -4.15
C GLU A 120 7.22 19.60 -4.87
N GLU A 121 6.34 20.60 -5.02
CA GLU A 121 5.09 20.49 -5.77
C GLU A 121 5.13 21.34 -7.04
N PRO A 122 4.68 20.82 -8.20
CA PRO A 122 4.15 19.47 -8.40
C PRO A 122 5.24 18.38 -8.26
N LEU A 123 4.85 17.19 -7.80
CA LEU A 123 5.79 16.08 -7.60
C LEU A 123 6.54 15.78 -8.91
N ALA A 124 7.87 15.92 -8.85
CA ALA A 124 8.74 15.72 -10.00
C ALA A 124 9.76 14.60 -9.72
N PRO A 125 9.89 13.61 -10.62
CA PRO A 125 10.85 12.53 -10.47
C PRO A 125 12.29 13.03 -10.69
N LEU A 126 13.25 12.46 -9.95
CA LEU A 126 14.68 12.75 -10.16
C LEU A 126 15.32 11.90 -11.28
N ARG A 127 14.67 10.80 -11.68
CA ARG A 127 15.18 9.82 -12.64
C ARG A 127 14.03 9.21 -13.45
N ALA A 128 14.35 8.62 -14.59
CA ALA A 128 13.37 7.95 -15.44
C ALA A 128 12.57 6.87 -14.68
N GLN A 129 13.24 6.02 -13.87
CA GLN A 129 12.55 5.00 -13.07
C GLN A 129 11.58 5.61 -12.04
N SER A 130 11.96 6.69 -11.35
CA SER A 130 11.01 7.44 -10.50
C SER A 130 9.83 7.99 -11.30
N GLY A 131 10.04 8.37 -12.56
CA GLY A 131 8.96 8.79 -13.46
C GLY A 131 7.96 7.64 -13.67
N THR A 132 8.46 6.47 -14.04
CA THR A 132 7.64 5.25 -14.20
C THR A 132 6.87 4.89 -12.92
N VAL A 133 7.53 4.97 -11.76
CA VAL A 133 6.87 4.72 -10.47
C VAL A 133 5.81 5.79 -10.19
N LEU A 134 6.09 7.06 -10.46
CA LEU A 134 5.13 8.16 -10.26
C LEU A 134 3.92 8.06 -11.20
N ASP A 135 4.10 7.58 -12.43
CA ASP A 135 3.00 7.29 -13.36
C ASP A 135 2.12 6.15 -12.86
N ALA A 136 2.72 5.06 -12.38
CA ALA A 136 1.98 3.98 -11.73
C ALA A 136 1.21 4.48 -10.49
N LEU A 137 1.79 5.39 -9.71
CA LEU A 137 1.13 6.01 -8.56
C LEU A 137 -0.04 6.93 -8.96
N ARG A 138 0.06 7.61 -10.10
CA ARG A 138 -1.07 8.38 -10.68
C ARG A 138 -2.22 7.44 -11.03
N GLU A 139 -1.97 6.30 -11.66
CA GLU A 139 -3.00 5.31 -11.94
C GLU A 139 -3.59 4.75 -10.63
N LEU A 140 -2.73 4.22 -9.75
CA LEU A 140 -3.15 3.52 -8.52
C LEU A 140 -3.84 4.45 -7.51
N GLY A 141 -3.45 5.73 -7.45
CA GLY A 141 -4.13 6.75 -6.65
C GLY A 141 -5.55 7.06 -7.13
N ASN A 142 -5.91 6.66 -8.36
CA ASN A 142 -7.21 6.93 -8.97
C ASN A 142 -8.08 5.68 -9.14
N VAL A 143 -7.66 4.51 -8.65
CA VAL A 143 -8.50 3.29 -8.61
C VAL A 143 -9.07 3.04 -7.22
N THR A 144 -10.15 2.27 -7.17
CA THR A 144 -10.78 1.77 -5.93
C THR A 144 -10.68 0.27 -5.79
N VAL A 145 -10.13 -0.43 -6.79
CA VAL A 145 -9.94 -1.88 -6.76
C VAL A 145 -8.50 -2.17 -7.15
N PHE A 146 -7.78 -2.84 -6.24
CA PHE A 146 -6.41 -3.28 -6.46
C PHE A 146 -6.15 -4.47 -5.54
N SER A 147 -5.09 -5.21 -5.85
CA SER A 147 -4.67 -6.35 -5.06
C SER A 147 -3.17 -6.27 -4.79
N ILE A 148 -2.72 -6.96 -3.73
CA ILE A 148 -1.33 -6.95 -3.29
C ILE A 148 -0.84 -8.38 -3.14
N TYR A 149 0.18 -8.75 -3.89
CA TYR A 149 0.89 -10.00 -3.68
C TYR A 149 1.94 -9.83 -2.58
N ILE A 150 1.95 -10.77 -1.64
CA ILE A 150 2.99 -10.92 -0.61
C ILE A 150 3.45 -12.38 -0.55
N ARG A 151 4.57 -12.66 0.13
CA ARG A 151 4.95 -14.04 0.43
C ARG A 151 3.91 -14.68 1.35
N ASN A 152 3.60 -15.96 1.14
CA ASN A 152 2.65 -16.70 1.97
C ASN A 152 3.07 -16.78 3.44
N SER A 153 4.38 -16.75 3.71
CA SER A 153 4.94 -16.74 5.06
C SER A 153 4.93 -15.37 5.75
N ALA A 154 4.52 -14.30 5.07
CA ALA A 154 4.66 -12.94 5.57
C ALA A 154 3.59 -12.54 6.61
N THR A 155 2.47 -13.26 6.64
CA THR A 155 1.41 -13.05 7.62
C THR A 155 0.69 -14.36 7.92
N SER A 156 0.03 -14.45 9.07
CA SER A 156 -0.72 -15.64 9.43
C SER A 156 -2.13 -15.60 8.81
N LYS A 157 -2.64 -16.76 8.40
CA LYS A 157 -3.99 -16.90 7.86
C LYS A 157 -5.06 -16.52 8.88
N SER A 158 -4.82 -16.82 10.16
CA SER A 158 -5.72 -16.44 11.24
C SER A 158 -5.79 -14.92 11.38
N HIS A 159 -4.69 -14.17 11.18
CA HIS A 159 -4.73 -12.71 11.15
C HIS A 159 -5.54 -12.19 9.97
N LEU A 160 -5.34 -12.73 8.77
CA LEU A 160 -6.11 -12.33 7.59
C LEU A 160 -7.61 -12.61 7.75
N GLN A 161 -7.98 -13.76 8.33
CA GLN A 161 -9.36 -14.10 8.66
C GLN A 161 -9.96 -13.09 9.64
N LYS A 162 -9.22 -12.72 10.71
CA LYS A 162 -9.68 -11.70 11.66
C LYS A 162 -9.88 -10.33 11.00
N ILE A 163 -8.95 -9.92 10.14
CA ILE A 163 -9.05 -8.66 9.39
C ILE A 163 -10.28 -8.68 8.48
N ARG A 164 -10.49 -9.76 7.72
CA ARG A 164 -11.67 -9.94 6.87
C ARG A 164 -12.96 -9.83 7.66
N GLN A 165 -13.05 -10.53 8.79
CA GLN A 165 -14.21 -10.47 9.69
C GLN A 165 -14.44 -9.02 10.15
N ALA A 166 -13.39 -8.36 10.66
CA ALA A 166 -13.49 -7.00 11.18
C ALA A 166 -13.95 -6.01 10.09
N VAL A 167 -13.39 -6.09 8.88
CA VAL A 167 -13.83 -5.28 7.72
C VAL A 167 -15.30 -5.54 7.41
N SER A 168 -15.75 -6.80 7.38
CA SER A 168 -17.16 -7.14 7.09
C SER A 168 -18.14 -6.66 8.16
N GLU A 169 -17.69 -6.57 9.42
CA GLU A 169 -18.45 -6.07 10.56
C GLU A 169 -18.33 -4.53 10.71
N GLY A 170 -17.52 -3.87 9.88
CA GLY A 170 -17.24 -2.44 9.98
C GLY A 170 -16.45 -2.05 11.25
N LEU A 171 -15.71 -3.00 11.83
CA LEU A 171 -14.91 -2.81 13.03
C LEU A 171 -13.55 -2.23 12.67
N PHE A 172 -13.33 -0.97 13.06
CA PHE A 172 -12.05 -0.30 12.91
C PHE A 172 -11.79 0.55 14.16
N LEU A 173 -10.52 0.68 14.56
CA LEU A 173 -10.14 1.68 15.57
C LEU A 173 -9.99 3.08 14.95
N PHE A 174 -9.66 4.04 15.81
CA PHE A 174 -9.22 5.35 15.38
C PHE A 174 -8.01 5.23 14.44
N ILE A 175 -7.99 6.10 13.44
CA ILE A 175 -6.90 6.19 12.48
C ILE A 175 -5.92 7.23 13.01
N GLN A 176 -4.67 6.84 13.27
CA GLN A 176 -3.62 7.80 13.55
C GLN A 176 -3.18 8.47 12.25
N ASP A 177 -3.95 9.49 11.85
CA ASP A 177 -3.65 10.32 10.67
C ASP A 177 -2.79 11.54 11.03
N ASP A 178 -2.00 11.44 12.10
CA ASP A 178 -1.07 12.50 12.51
C ASP A 178 0.13 12.56 11.56
N LEU A 179 -0.09 13.25 10.45
CA LEU A 179 0.91 13.46 9.43
C LEU A 179 2.17 14.13 9.98
N ALA A 180 2.10 14.94 11.04
CA ALA A 180 3.26 15.67 11.56
C ALA A 180 4.35 14.74 12.13
N THR A 181 3.97 13.57 12.64
CA THR A 181 4.93 12.59 13.18
C THR A 181 5.55 11.68 12.11
N MET A 182 5.01 11.70 10.89
CA MET A 182 5.52 10.89 9.79
C MET A 182 6.90 11.37 9.31
N PHE A 183 7.60 10.53 8.55
CA PHE A 183 8.91 10.83 7.95
C PHE A 183 9.97 11.32 8.96
N PRO A 184 10.50 10.41 9.81
CA PRO A 184 11.26 10.76 11.01
C PRO A 184 10.88 12.05 11.76
N GLY A 185 9.57 12.36 11.88
CA GLY A 185 9.07 13.59 12.50
C GLY A 185 9.22 14.87 11.66
N THR A 186 9.63 14.75 10.40
CA THR A 186 9.67 15.88 9.44
C THR A 186 8.27 16.28 9.01
N GLY A 187 7.32 15.35 9.05
CA GLY A 187 5.94 15.55 8.65
C GLY A 187 5.65 15.03 7.25
N GLY A 188 4.42 14.54 7.08
CA GLY A 188 3.83 14.16 5.82
C GLY A 188 2.81 15.18 5.33
N LYS A 189 2.52 15.14 4.04
CA LYS A 189 1.40 15.85 3.41
C LYS A 189 0.68 14.93 2.45
N ILE A 190 -0.63 15.10 2.35
CA ILE A 190 -1.45 14.44 1.34
C ILE A 190 -1.27 15.18 0.03
N VAL A 191 -1.05 14.43 -1.05
CA VAL A 191 -0.93 14.97 -2.40
C VAL A 191 -1.99 14.37 -3.30
N THR A 192 -2.47 15.18 -4.25
CA THR A 192 -3.35 14.69 -5.32
C THR A 192 -2.52 14.57 -6.59
N LEU A 193 -2.48 13.36 -7.13
CA LEU A 193 -1.86 13.11 -8.43
C LEU A 193 -2.97 13.05 -9.50
N PRO A 194 -2.92 13.92 -10.53
CA PRO A 194 -3.91 13.87 -11.59
C PRO A 194 -3.81 12.53 -12.32
N SER A 195 -4.95 11.98 -12.72
CA SER A 195 -5.00 10.77 -13.54
C SER A 195 -4.14 10.95 -14.80
N PRO A 196 -3.38 9.92 -15.21
CA PRO A 196 -2.71 9.94 -16.51
C PRO A 196 -3.75 10.12 -17.61
N THR A 197 -3.38 10.91 -18.62
CA THR A 197 -4.22 11.15 -19.81
C THR A 197 -4.25 9.94 -20.73
#